data_AF-A0A0J6UP01-F1
#
_entry.id   AF-A0A0J6UP01-F1
#
_cell.length_a   1.000
_cell.length_b   1.000
_cell.length_c   1.000
_cell.angle_alpha   90.00
_cell.angle_beta   90.00
_cell.angle_gamma   90.00
#
_symmetry.space_group_name_H-M   'P 1'
#
loop_
_entity.id
_entity.type
_entity.pdbx_description
1 polymer ?
#
loop_
_entity_poly.entity_id
_entity_poly.type
_entity_poly.pdbx_seq_one_letter_code
_entity_poly.pdbx_strand_id
1 'polypeptide(L)'
;MPDIRLFGIRHHGPGSARSLKAALEAFAPDCLLIEGPPDADALIPLAAHEAMAPPVALLVYRPDQPRTCAFFPFAAFSPEWVAMRHGIAAGASVRFIDLPHAIQLADGFGAPGNPAEGEAAPVAEAAGEPLQEEPEGGGAPAP
;
A
#
# COMPACT_ATOMS: atom_id res chain seq x y z
N MET A 1 -28.22 19.90 2.09
CA MET A 1 -27.77 18.52 1.81
C MET A 1 -26.26 18.55 1.64
N PRO A 2 -25.50 17.55 2.11
CA PRO A 2 -24.07 17.48 1.85
C PRO A 2 -23.81 17.28 0.34
N ASP A 3 -22.81 17.96 -0.21
CA ASP A 3 -22.27 17.67 -1.55
C ASP A 3 -21.26 16.52 -1.41
N ILE A 4 -21.56 15.35 -1.99
CA ILE A 4 -20.76 14.14 -1.81
C ILE A 4 -20.15 13.76 -3.16
N ARG A 5 -18.83 13.56 -3.17
CA ARG A 5 -18.08 13.08 -4.33
C ARG A 5 -17.37 11.77 -4.01
N LEU A 6 -17.47 10.83 -4.94
CA LEU A 6 -16.79 9.54 -4.86
C LEU A 6 -15.67 9.52 -5.90
N PHE A 7 -14.46 9.16 -5.46
CA PHE A 7 -13.30 9.04 -6.33
C PHE A 7 -12.90 7.57 -6.41
N GLY A 8 -13.05 6.95 -7.59
CA GLY A 8 -12.54 5.61 -7.83
C GLY A 8 -11.03 5.62 -7.94
N ILE A 9 -10.35 4.94 -7.01
CA ILE A 9 -8.90 4.94 -6.91
C ILE A 9 -8.33 3.57 -7.26
N ARG A 10 -7.21 3.55 -7.99
CA ARG A 10 -6.34 2.37 -8.02
C ARG A 10 -5.24 2.58 -6.99
N HIS A 11 -5.18 1.67 -6.02
CA HIS A 11 -4.16 1.68 -4.99
C HIS A 11 -2.77 1.74 -5.65
N HIS A 12 -1.92 2.65 -5.15
CA HIS A 12 -0.54 2.88 -5.61
C HIS A 12 -0.37 3.37 -7.07
N GLY A 13 -1.41 3.96 -7.67
CA GLY A 13 -1.28 4.60 -8.98
C GLY A 13 -0.72 6.03 -8.88
N PRO A 14 0.49 6.35 -9.37
CA PRO A 14 1.01 7.73 -9.36
C PRO A 14 0.14 8.69 -10.19
N GLY A 15 -0.55 8.19 -11.21
CA GLY A 15 -1.57 8.95 -11.95
C GLY A 15 -2.79 9.26 -11.08
N SER A 16 -3.33 8.26 -10.36
CA SER A 16 -4.46 8.43 -9.45
C SER A 16 -4.16 9.43 -8.34
N ALA A 17 -2.95 9.38 -7.74
CA ALA A 17 -2.56 10.32 -6.69
C ALA A 17 -2.53 11.78 -7.17
N ARG A 18 -1.98 12.03 -8.38
CA ARG A 18 -1.98 13.37 -8.97
C ARG A 18 -3.38 13.87 -9.30
N SER A 19 -4.20 13.03 -9.93
CA SER A 19 -5.59 13.39 -10.27
C SER A 19 -6.43 13.64 -9.02
N LEU A 20 -6.26 12.82 -7.97
CA LEU A 20 -6.95 13.00 -6.70
C LEU A 20 -6.55 14.32 -6.04
N LYS A 21 -5.25 14.64 -5.98
CA LYS A 21 -4.78 15.93 -5.45
C LYS A 21 -5.46 17.12 -6.15
N ALA A 22 -5.47 17.12 -7.48
CA ALA A 22 -6.10 18.19 -8.26
C ALA A 22 -7.62 18.27 -8.01
N ALA A 23 -8.29 17.13 -7.88
CA ALA A 23 -9.71 17.07 -7.59
C ALA A 23 -10.04 17.60 -6.18
N LEU A 24 -9.22 17.26 -5.18
CA LEU A 24 -9.36 17.74 -3.80
C LEU A 24 -9.12 19.25 -3.72
N GLU A 25 -8.10 19.78 -4.42
CA GLU A 25 -7.84 21.23 -4.51
C GLU A 25 -9.02 21.99 -5.14
N ALA A 26 -9.64 21.44 -6.18
CA ALA A 26 -10.77 22.06 -6.86
C ALA A 26 -12.08 21.96 -6.05
N PHE A 27 -12.26 20.87 -5.31
CA PHE A 27 -13.48 20.64 -4.53
C PHE A 27 -13.45 21.29 -3.15
N ALA A 28 -12.27 21.36 -2.51
CA ALA A 28 -12.05 21.87 -1.17
C ALA A 28 -13.03 21.27 -0.13
N PRO A 29 -13.03 19.94 0.08
CA PRO A 29 -13.92 19.31 1.03
C PRO A 29 -13.57 19.69 2.47
N ASP A 30 -14.59 19.84 3.32
CA ASP A 30 -14.47 19.98 4.78
C ASP A 30 -14.33 18.62 5.49
N CYS A 31 -14.61 17.51 4.79
CA CYS A 31 -14.48 16.15 5.27
C CYS A 31 -13.95 15.21 4.17
N LEU A 32 -12.92 14.42 4.49
CA LEU A 32 -12.39 13.34 3.66
C LEU A 32 -12.58 11.99 4.35
N LEU A 33 -13.18 11.07 3.60
CA LEU A 33 -13.36 9.68 3.97
C LEU A 33 -12.46 8.82 3.08
N ILE A 34 -11.55 8.05 3.69
CA ILE A 34 -10.48 7.32 2.99
C ILE A 34 -10.62 5.83 3.33
N GLU A 35 -10.44 4.95 2.34
CA GLU A 35 -10.35 3.52 2.60
C GLU A 35 -9.18 3.22 3.54
N GLY A 36 -9.43 2.38 4.54
CA GLY A 36 -8.52 2.03 5.62
C GLY A 36 -9.26 1.70 6.91
N PRO A 37 -8.54 1.17 7.93
CA PRO A 37 -9.16 0.69 9.16
C PRO A 37 -9.46 1.85 10.12
N PRO A 38 -10.71 2.05 10.56
CA PRO A 38 -11.08 3.09 11.53
C PRO A 38 -10.40 2.92 12.89
N ASP A 39 -9.90 1.72 13.22
CA ASP A 39 -9.07 1.47 14.40
C ASP A 39 -7.78 2.32 14.40
N ALA A 40 -7.36 2.80 13.23
CA ALA A 40 -6.19 3.65 13.05
C ALA A 40 -6.51 5.15 12.90
N ASP A 41 -7.76 5.60 13.09
CA ASP A 41 -8.17 7.01 12.95
C ASP A 41 -7.27 7.94 13.79
N ALA A 42 -6.93 7.53 15.01
CA ALA A 42 -6.08 8.30 15.93
C ALA A 42 -4.63 8.48 15.43
N LEU A 43 -4.19 7.68 14.46
CA LEU A 43 -2.84 7.74 13.89
C LEU A 43 -2.76 8.66 12.66
N ILE A 44 -3.90 9.04 12.06
CA ILE A 44 -3.94 9.92 10.88
C ILE A 44 -3.10 11.20 11.06
N PRO A 45 -3.16 11.93 12.19
CA PRO A 45 -2.37 13.15 12.37
C PRO A 45 -0.86 12.96 12.23
N LEU A 46 -0.34 11.74 12.46
CA LEU A 46 1.08 11.44 12.30
C LEU A 46 1.57 11.58 10.85
N ALA A 47 0.67 11.47 9.85
CA ALA A 47 1.03 11.65 8.44
C ALA A 47 1.54 13.07 8.10
N ALA A 48 1.23 14.06 8.95
CA ALA A 48 1.72 15.43 8.82
C ALA A 48 3.07 15.66 9.53
N HIS A 49 3.52 14.73 10.38
CA HIS A 49 4.80 14.85 11.07
C HIS A 49 5.97 14.81 10.07
N GLU A 50 6.95 15.70 10.21
CA GLU A 50 8.05 15.83 9.23
C GLU A 50 8.89 14.55 9.10
N ALA A 51 9.12 13.85 10.21
CA ALA A 51 9.84 12.57 10.21
C ALA A 51 9.00 11.39 9.68
N MET A 52 7.68 11.56 9.47
CA MET A 52 6.81 10.52 8.93
C MET A 52 6.83 10.59 7.39
N ALA A 53 7.92 10.08 6.82
CA ALA A 53 8.17 10.07 5.38
C ALA A 53 8.01 8.66 4.79
N PRO A 54 7.18 8.47 3.75
CA PRO A 54 7.05 7.17 3.08
C PRO A 54 8.38 6.66 2.49
N PRO A 55 8.57 5.32 2.39
CA PRO A 55 7.58 4.28 2.63
C PRO A 55 7.33 4.03 4.12
N VAL A 56 6.05 4.04 4.50
CA VAL A 56 5.58 3.71 5.86
C VAL A 56 4.38 2.79 5.74
N ALA A 57 4.01 2.09 6.81
CA ALA A 57 2.82 1.25 6.82
C ALA A 57 2.07 1.37 8.13
N LEU A 58 0.74 1.29 8.08
CA LEU A 58 -0.05 0.94 9.25
C LEU A 58 -0.03 -0.58 9.40
N LEU A 59 0.24 -1.02 10.62
CA LEU A 59 0.16 -2.41 11.03
C LEU A 59 -0.95 -2.55 12.06
N VAL A 60 -1.96 -3.35 11.74
CA VAL A 60 -2.99 -3.75 12.69
C VAL A 60 -2.80 -5.23 12.97
N TYR A 61 -2.65 -5.61 14.24
CA TYR A 61 -2.35 -6.98 14.62
C TYR A 61 -3.00 -7.35 15.94
N ARG A 62 -3.15 -8.66 16.17
CA ARG A 62 -3.54 -9.21 17.46
C ARG A 62 -2.33 -9.30 18.40
N PRO A 63 -2.33 -8.66 19.58
CA PRO A 63 -1.21 -8.74 20.50
C PRO A 63 -0.92 -10.16 21.02
N ASP A 64 -1.97 -10.98 21.21
CA ASP A 64 -1.85 -12.38 21.63
C ASP A 64 -1.42 -13.32 20.49
N GLN A 65 -1.66 -12.92 19.23
CA GLN A 65 -1.34 -13.69 18.03
C GLN A 65 -0.74 -12.79 16.94
N PRO A 66 0.50 -12.30 17.07
CA PRO A 66 1.03 -11.24 16.19
C PRO A 66 1.12 -11.60 14.70
N ARG A 67 1.10 -12.89 14.36
CA ARG A 67 1.03 -13.35 12.96
C ARG A 67 -0.32 -13.05 12.31
N THR A 68 -1.37 -12.89 13.12
CA THR A 68 -2.71 -12.47 12.69
C THR A 68 -2.74 -10.95 12.59
N CYS A 69 -2.43 -10.45 11.40
CA CYS A 69 -2.22 -9.04 11.15
C CYS A 69 -2.61 -8.62 9.73
N ALA A 70 -2.77 -7.32 9.53
CA ALA A 70 -2.97 -6.68 8.24
C ALA A 70 -2.00 -5.50 8.07
N PHE A 71 -1.51 -5.35 6.85
CA PHE A 71 -0.56 -4.31 6.47
C PHE A 71 -1.19 -3.36 5.46
N PHE A 72 -1.08 -2.06 5.73
CA PHE A 72 -1.52 -1.00 4.84
C PHE A 72 -0.32 -0.14 4.46
N PRO A 73 0.40 -0.47 3.38
CA PRO A 73 1.56 0.27 2.97
C PRO A 73 1.17 1.61 2.36
N PHE A 74 1.97 2.63 2.62
CA PHE A 74 1.88 3.95 2.00
C PHE A 74 3.21 4.30 1.34
N ALA A 75 3.12 4.71 0.08
CA ALA A 75 4.21 5.32 -0.66
C ALA A 75 3.92 6.81 -0.86
N ALA A 76 4.94 7.60 -1.23
CA ALA A 76 4.77 9.02 -1.56
C ALA A 76 3.74 9.25 -2.68
N PHE A 77 3.54 8.25 -3.53
CA PHE A 77 2.56 8.23 -4.62
C PHE A 77 1.29 7.42 -4.31
N SER A 78 1.07 6.99 -3.06
CA SER A 78 -0.21 6.41 -2.65
C SER A 78 -1.29 7.50 -2.63
N PRO A 79 -2.42 7.32 -3.32
CA PRO A 79 -3.54 8.27 -3.28
C PRO A 79 -4.04 8.54 -1.86
N GLU A 80 -4.07 7.52 -1.01
CA GLU A 80 -4.50 7.58 0.40
C GLU A 80 -3.54 8.47 1.20
N TRP A 81 -2.23 8.32 1.00
CA TRP A 81 -1.22 9.17 1.62
C TRP A 81 -1.36 10.63 1.21
N VAL A 82 -1.58 10.88 -0.08
CA VAL A 82 -1.80 12.22 -0.62
C VAL A 82 -3.09 12.83 -0.06
N ALA A 83 -4.17 12.05 0.02
CA ALA A 83 -5.45 12.50 0.56
C ALA A 83 -5.35 12.85 2.06
N MET A 84 -4.71 11.99 2.87
CA MET A 84 -4.49 12.27 4.29
C MET A 84 -3.72 13.59 4.49
N ARG A 85 -2.57 13.76 3.81
CA ARG A 85 -1.77 14.98 3.94
C ARG A 85 -2.49 16.22 3.44
N HIS A 86 -3.22 16.11 2.34
CA HIS A 86 -4.01 17.23 1.80
C HIS A 86 -5.12 17.63 2.78
N GLY A 87 -5.90 16.67 3.28
CA GLY A 87 -6.99 16.92 4.23
C GLY A 87 -6.50 17.57 5.53
N ILE A 88 -5.41 17.04 6.10
CA ILE A 88 -4.79 17.63 7.30
C ILE A 88 -4.33 19.07 7.04
N ALA A 89 -3.63 19.31 5.92
CA ALA A 89 -3.15 20.64 5.57
C ALA A 89 -4.28 21.65 5.30
N ALA A 90 -5.41 21.18 4.77
CA ALA A 90 -6.60 21.99 4.53
C ALA A 90 -7.48 22.20 5.78
N GLY A 91 -7.16 21.54 6.90
CA GLY A 91 -7.98 21.57 8.12
C GLY A 91 -9.28 20.80 8.00
N ALA A 92 -9.40 19.90 7.03
CA ALA A 92 -10.57 19.04 6.85
C ALA A 92 -10.58 17.92 7.90
N SER A 93 -11.78 17.42 8.23
CA SER A 93 -11.92 16.20 9.02
C SER A 93 -11.52 15.00 8.17
N VAL A 94 -10.51 14.22 8.60
CA VAL A 94 -10.03 13.04 7.86
C VAL A 94 -10.31 11.78 8.67
N ARG A 95 -10.97 10.79 8.05
CA ARG A 95 -11.33 9.54 8.70
C ARG A 95 -11.20 8.34 7.77
N PHE A 96 -10.88 7.20 8.35
CA PHE A 96 -10.98 5.91 7.70
C PHE A 96 -12.41 5.38 7.73
N ILE A 97 -12.81 4.60 6.72
CA ILE A 97 -14.21 4.16 6.56
C ILE A 97 -14.42 2.66 6.35
N ASP A 98 -13.37 1.84 6.39
CA ASP A 98 -13.56 0.40 6.21
C ASP A 98 -14.19 -0.24 7.45
N LEU A 99 -14.49 -1.54 7.34
CA LEU A 99 -14.87 -2.34 8.49
C LEU A 99 -13.71 -2.37 9.51
N PRO A 100 -13.98 -2.13 10.81
CA PRO A 100 -12.97 -2.23 11.85
C PRO A 100 -12.22 -3.55 11.81
N HIS A 101 -10.90 -3.48 11.89
CA HIS A 101 -10.02 -4.63 11.92
C HIS A 101 -10.08 -5.41 13.23
N ALA A 102 -10.52 -4.79 14.33
CA ALA A 102 -10.90 -5.55 15.52
C ALA A 102 -11.97 -6.63 15.22
N ILE A 103 -12.85 -6.39 14.23
CA ILE A 103 -13.83 -7.37 13.76
C ILE A 103 -13.18 -8.36 12.78
N GLN A 104 -12.41 -7.84 11.81
CA GLN A 104 -11.75 -8.68 10.79
C GLN A 104 -10.79 -9.73 11.37
N LEU A 105 -10.12 -9.40 12.48
CA LEU A 105 -9.14 -10.26 13.14
C LEU A 105 -9.77 -11.14 14.24
N ALA A 106 -11.07 -11.00 14.52
CA ALA A 106 -11.75 -11.79 15.53
C ALA A 106 -11.84 -13.27 15.11
N ASP A 107 -11.87 -14.17 16.09
CA ASP A 107 -12.04 -15.59 15.82
C ASP A 107 -13.34 -15.87 15.06
N GLY A 108 -13.26 -16.68 14.01
CA GLY A 108 -14.42 -17.03 13.18
C GLY A 108 -14.83 -15.96 12.16
N PHE A 109 -14.18 -14.80 12.12
CA PHE A 109 -14.33 -13.82 11.04
C PHE A 109 -13.22 -14.01 9.99
N GLY A 110 -13.56 -14.02 8.70
CA GLY A 110 -12.55 -14.04 7.63
C GLY A 110 -11.66 -15.29 7.51
N ALA A 111 -11.94 -16.38 8.23
CA ALA A 111 -11.25 -17.66 8.06
C ALA A 111 -11.91 -18.51 6.96
N PRO A 112 -11.40 -18.56 5.70
CA PRO A 112 -11.55 -19.77 4.92
C PRO A 112 -10.81 -20.89 5.65
N GLY A 113 -11.42 -22.08 5.74
CA GLY A 113 -10.78 -23.24 6.34
C GLY A 113 -9.36 -23.40 5.82
N ASN A 114 -8.41 -23.58 6.74
CA ASN A 114 -6.99 -23.79 6.51
C ASN A 114 -6.71 -24.50 5.16
N PRO A 115 -6.22 -23.81 4.11
CA PRO A 115 -5.43 -24.52 3.13
C PRO A 115 -4.14 -24.85 3.88
N ALA A 116 -4.01 -26.13 4.23
CA ALA A 116 -2.86 -26.69 4.90
C ALA A 116 -1.58 -25.98 4.46
N GLU A 117 -0.78 -25.59 5.46
CA GLU A 117 0.62 -25.17 5.36
C GLU A 117 1.20 -25.55 3.99
N GLY A 118 1.17 -24.59 3.07
CA GLY A 118 1.88 -24.70 1.82
C GLY A 118 3.34 -24.71 2.19
N GLU A 119 3.89 -25.91 2.30
CA GLU A 119 5.31 -26.20 2.44
C GLU A 119 6.05 -25.26 1.49
N ALA A 120 6.77 -24.29 2.07
CA ALA A 120 7.61 -23.41 1.29
C ALA A 120 8.69 -24.28 0.67
N ALA A 121 8.48 -24.68 -0.59
CA ALA A 121 9.49 -25.38 -1.37
C ALA A 121 10.78 -24.57 -1.30
N PRO A 122 11.94 -25.19 -1.02
CA PRO A 122 13.17 -24.46 -0.90
C PRO A 122 13.44 -23.75 -2.21
N VAL A 123 13.77 -22.46 -2.12
CA VAL A 123 14.22 -21.67 -3.26
C VAL A 123 15.52 -22.31 -3.74
N ALA A 124 15.46 -23.00 -4.88
CA ALA A 124 16.66 -23.50 -5.52
C ALA A 124 17.53 -22.30 -5.90
N GLU A 125 18.72 -22.24 -5.33
CA GLU A 125 19.76 -21.28 -5.64
C GLU A 125 20.13 -21.45 -7.12
N ALA A 126 19.66 -20.55 -7.97
CA ALA A 126 20.09 -20.49 -9.36
C ALA A 126 21.53 -19.96 -9.39
N ALA A 127 22.48 -20.87 -9.22
CA ALA A 127 23.88 -20.63 -9.56
C ALA A 127 23.94 -20.30 -11.06
N GLY A 128 24.25 -19.04 -11.36
CA GLY A 128 24.44 -18.59 -12.74
C GLY A 128 25.54 -19.41 -13.41
N GLU A 129 25.19 -20.07 -14.51
CA GLU A 129 26.19 -20.68 -15.39
C GLU A 129 27.01 -19.56 -16.06
N PRO A 130 28.35 -19.67 -16.08
CA PRO A 130 29.19 -18.67 -16.74
C PRO A 130 29.04 -18.78 -18.26
N LEU A 131 28.83 -17.63 -18.90
CA LEU A 131 28.86 -17.48 -20.36
C LEU A 131 30.23 -17.96 -20.87
N GLN A 132 30.24 -19.00 -21.69
CA GLN A 132 31.42 -19.46 -22.40
C GLN A 132 31.76 -18.47 -23.52
N GLU A 133 32.95 -17.90 -23.46
CA GLU A 133 33.55 -17.12 -24.55
C GLU A 133 33.89 -18.05 -25.73
N GLU A 134 33.37 -17.73 -26.91
CA GLU A 134 33.75 -18.36 -28.18
C GLU A 134 35.17 -17.94 -28.57
N PRO A 135 36.09 -18.86 -28.92
CA PRO A 135 37.46 -18.49 -29.25
C PRO A 135 37.58 -17.90 -30.67
N GLU A 136 38.36 -16.83 -30.77
CA GLU A 136 38.90 -16.29 -32.03
C GLU A 136 39.87 -17.27 -32.71
N GLY A 137 39.85 -17.25 -34.05
CA GLY A 137 40.90 -17.80 -34.92
C GLY A 137 40.28 -18.62 -36.06
N GLY A 138 40.28 -18.21 -37.33
CA GLY A 138 41.35 -17.58 -38.08
C GLY A 138 41.78 -18.55 -39.19
N GLY A 139 41.37 -18.28 -40.44
CA GLY A 139 41.76 -19.13 -41.58
C GLY A 139 41.27 -18.60 -42.93
N ALA A 140 42.06 -17.71 -43.55
CA ALA A 140 42.07 -17.47 -45.00
C ALA A 140 43.07 -18.46 -45.67
N PRO A 141 43.21 -18.58 -47.02
CA PRO A 141 42.66 -17.75 -48.10
C PRO A 141 42.12 -18.51 -49.36
N ALA A 142 41.58 -17.72 -50.30
CA ALA A 142 41.42 -17.75 -51.79
C ALA A 142 41.71 -19.04 -52.62
N PRO A 143 41.19 -19.18 -53.86
CA PRO A 143 41.37 -18.24 -54.99
C PRO A 143 40.14 -17.41 -55.39
#